data_AF-A0A1H9DK22-F1
#
_entry.id   AF-A0A1H9DK22-F1
#
_cell.length_a   1.000
_cell.length_b   1.000
_cell.length_c   1.000
_cell.angle_alpha   90.00
_cell.angle_beta   90.00
_cell.angle_gamma   90.00
#
_symmetry.space_group_name_H-M   'P 1'
#
loop_
_entity.id
_entity.type
_entity.pdbx_description
1 polymer ?
#
loop_
_entity_poly.entity_id
_entity_poly.type
_entity_poly.pdbx_seq_one_letter_code
_entity_poly.pdbx_strand_id
1 'polypeptide(L)' 'MGQVGTPPDSVPASLTLQQAAAQAGCSVKTLYRLMQRGRLSYHKGGDNRRYVSEARIRELFP' A
#
# COMPACT_ATOMS: atom_id res chain seq x y z
N MET A 1 19.74 -26.42 -3.11
CA MET A 1 20.03 -25.81 -1.80
C MET A 1 20.83 -24.55 -2.06
N GLY A 2 20.24 -23.38 -1.80
CA GLY A 2 20.82 -22.08 -2.11
C GLY A 2 19.72 -21.05 -1.97
N GLN A 3 19.69 -20.42 -0.81
CA GLN A 3 18.54 -19.72 -0.26
C GLN A 3 18.57 -18.27 -0.74
N VAL A 4 17.39 -17.79 -1.16
CA VAL A 4 16.87 -16.42 -1.02
C VAL A 4 17.91 -15.29 -1.02
N GLY A 5 18.19 -14.74 -2.19
CA GLY A 5 18.55 -13.33 -2.26
C GLY A 5 17.34 -12.53 -1.81
N THR A 6 17.34 -12.06 -0.55
CA THR A 6 16.49 -10.94 -0.15
C THR A 6 16.80 -9.80 -1.13
N PRO A 7 15.85 -9.28 -1.91
CA PRO A 7 16.10 -8.03 -2.63
C PRO A 7 16.15 -6.91 -1.58
N PRO A 8 17.32 -6.27 -1.32
CA PRO A 8 17.40 -5.13 -0.43
C PRO A 8 17.26 -3.85 -1.26
N ASP A 9 16.17 -3.74 -2.02
CA ASP A 9 15.73 -2.47 -2.58
C ASP A 9 14.36 -2.16 -1.98
N SER A 10 14.40 -1.93 -0.67
CA SER A 10 13.31 -1.33 0.11
C SER A 10 13.13 0.14 -0.29
N VAL A 11 12.91 0.41 -1.57
CA VAL A 11 12.11 1.57 -1.92
C VAL A 11 10.71 1.28 -1.37
N PRO A 12 10.12 2.17 -0.56
CA PRO A 12 8.77 1.97 -0.05
C PRO A 12 7.84 1.83 -1.26
N ALA A 13 7.49 0.58 -1.57
CA ALA A 13 6.66 0.26 -2.72
C ALA A 13 5.34 1.00 -2.55
N SER A 14 5.16 1.99 -3.41
CA SER A 14 4.04 2.90 -3.37
C SER A 14 2.97 2.34 -4.27
N LEU A 15 1.96 1.73 -3.66
CA LEU A 15 0.88 1.07 -4.37
C LEU A 15 -0.20 2.07 -4.68
N THR A 16 -0.79 1.94 -5.87
CA THR A 16 -2.06 2.61 -6.12
C THR A 16 -3.14 2.05 -5.20
N LEU A 17 -4.17 2.84 -4.94
CA LEU A 17 -5.35 2.39 -4.19
C LEU A 17 -5.91 1.05 -4.67
N GLN A 18 -5.88 0.80 -5.98
CA GLN A 18 -6.41 -0.43 -6.57
C GLN A 18 -5.53 -1.65 -6.25
N GLN A 19 -4.21 -1.49 -6.34
CA GLN A 19 -3.26 -2.56 -5.97
C GLN A 19 -3.28 -2.83 -4.47
N ALA A 20 -3.30 -1.77 -3.65
CA ALA A 20 -3.42 -1.90 -2.21
C ALA A 20 -4.72 -2.61 -1.79
N ALA A 21 -5.82 -2.34 -2.49
CA ALA A 21 -7.10 -3.00 -2.28
C ALA A 21 -7.04 -4.49 -2.61
N ALA A 22 -6.44 -4.82 -3.76
CA ALA A 22 -6.22 -6.21 -4.16
C ALA A 22 -5.33 -6.97 -3.15
N GLN A 23 -4.25 -6.35 -2.70
CA GLN A 23 -3.33 -6.94 -1.73
C GLN A 23 -3.96 -7.11 -0.35
N ALA A 24 -4.76 -6.14 0.10
CA ALA A 24 -5.49 -6.22 1.37
C ALA A 24 -6.74 -7.13 1.31
N GLY A 25 -7.08 -7.66 0.13
CA GLY A 25 -8.35 -8.39 -0.08
C GLY A 25 -9.59 -7.55 0.21
N CYS A 26 -9.49 -6.21 0.12
CA CYS A 26 -10.53 -5.27 0.53
C CYS A 26 -10.93 -4.35 -0.62
N SER A 27 -12.12 -3.76 -0.56
CA SER A 27 -12.50 -2.74 -1.54
C SER A 27 -11.74 -1.42 -1.33
N VAL A 28 -11.47 -0.71 -2.43
CA VAL A 28 -10.88 0.64 -2.43
C VAL A 28 -11.63 1.62 -1.49
N LYS A 29 -12.95 1.46 -1.37
CA LYS A 29 -13.79 2.27 -0.45
C LYS A 29 -13.38 2.09 1.02
N THR A 30 -12.93 0.90 1.42
CA THR A 30 -12.40 0.63 2.76
C THR A 30 -11.10 1.37 2.99
N LEU A 31 -10.19 1.38 2.01
CA LEU A 31 -8.96 2.17 2.09
C LEU A 31 -9.26 3.66 2.21
N TYR A 32 -10.22 4.18 1.45
CA TYR A 32 -10.69 5.57 1.58
C TYR A 32 -11.22 5.89 2.98
N ARG A 33 -11.99 4.99 3.59
CA ARG A 33 -12.47 5.15 4.97
C ARG A 33 -11.32 5.18 5.97
N LEU A 34 -10.28 4.38 5.77
CA LEU A 34 -9.08 4.39 6.61
C LEU A 34 -8.29 5.70 6.45
N MET A 35 -8.23 6.27 5.26
CA MET A 35 -7.65 7.60 5.01
C MET A 35 -8.43 8.70 5.72
N GLN A 36 -9.76 8.69 5.60
CA GLN A 36 -10.62 9.66 6.30
C GLN A 36 -10.52 9.57 7.82
N ARG A 37 -10.25 8.36 8.34
CA ARG A 37 -10.00 8.11 9.77
C ARG A 37 -8.56 8.42 10.21
N GLY A 38 -7.68 8.85 9.31
CA GLY A 38 -6.27 9.11 9.61
C GLY A 38 -5.42 7.85 9.90
N ARG A 39 -5.94 6.65 9.61
CA ARG A 39 -5.21 5.38 9.84
C ARG A 39 -4.26 5.02 8.70
N LEU A 40 -4.51 5.57 7.51
CA LEU A 40 -3.76 5.31 6.29
C LEU A 40 -3.34 6.63 5.64
N SER A 41 -2.04 6.88 5.58
CA SER A 41 -1.47 8.01 4.85
C SER A 41 -1.41 7.70 3.35
N TYR A 42 -1.65 8.72 2.53
CA TYR A 42 -1.51 8.64 1.08
C TYR A 42 -0.69 9.81 0.57
N HIS A 43 0.02 9.60 -0.54
CA HIS A 43 0.62 10.66 -1.32
C HIS A 43 -0.08 10.77 -2.67
N LYS A 44 -0.13 11.99 -3.20
CA LYS A 44 -0.70 12.26 -4.50
C LYS A 44 0.46 12.35 -5.50
N GLY A 45 0.47 11.47 -6.49
CA GLY A 45 1.46 11.53 -7.57
C GLY A 45 1.12 12.65 -8.56
N GLY A 46 2.08 12.96 -9.45
CA GLY A 46 1.91 13.99 -10.49
C GLY A 46 0.72 13.75 -11.43
N ASP A 47 0.29 12.50 -11.58
CA ASP A 47 -0.85 12.09 -12.42
C ASP A 47 -2.22 12.23 -11.72
N ASN A 48 -2.34 13.04 -10.67
CA ASN A 48 -3.53 13.12 -9.78
C ASN A 48 -3.92 11.80 -9.06
N ARG A 49 -3.18 10.71 -9.28
CA ARG A 49 -3.41 9.41 -8.62
C ARG A 49 -2.95 9.43 -7.17
N ARG A 50 -3.63 8.64 -6.34
CA ARG A 50 -3.28 8.47 -4.92
C ARG A 50 -2.57 7.14 -4.74
N TYR A 51 -1.47 7.22 -4.01
CA TYR A 51 -0.60 6.11 -3.72
C TYR A 51 -0.46 5.96 -2.21
N VAL A 52 -0.32 4.72 -1.75
CA VAL A 52 -0.21 4.33 -0.35
C VAL A 52 1.00 3.43 -0.19
N SER A 53 1.62 3.48 0.98
CA SER A 53 2.77 2.61 1.26
C SER A 53 2.30 1.16 1.42
N GLU A 54 2.89 0.25 0.66
CA GLU A 54 2.64 -1.19 0.76
C GLU A 54 2.82 -1.68 2.20
N ALA A 55 3.94 -1.34 2.83
CA ALA A 55 4.25 -1.76 4.21
C ALA A 55 3.11 -1.42 5.17
N ARG A 56 2.51 -0.23 5.03
CA ARG A 56 1.40 0.21 5.88
C ARG A 56 0.11 -0.58 5.62
N ILE A 57 -0.12 -0.99 4.38
CA ILE A 57 -1.25 -1.86 4.04
C ILE A 57 -1.09 -3.22 4.71
N ARG A 58 0.12 -3.81 4.64
CA ARG A 58 0.43 -5.09 5.31
C ARG A 58 0.33 -5.01 6.83
N GLU A 59 0.68 -3.88 7.44
CA GLU A 59 0.48 -3.66 8.88
C GLU A 59 -1.00 -3.55 9.28
N LEU A 60 -1.83 -2.92 8.44
CA LEU A 60 -3.26 -2.74 8.72
C LEU A 60 -4.09 -3.99 8.41
N PHE A 61 -3.62 -4.82 7.50
CA PHE A 61 -4.27 -6.03 7.00
C PHE A 61 -3.24 -7.18 7.00
N PRO A 62 -3.00 -7.82 8.16
CA PRO A 62 -2.12 -8.98 8.27
C PRO A 62 -2.69 -10.21 7.56
#